data_AF-A0A149ZUR4-F1
#
_entry.id   AF-A0A149ZUR4-F1
#
_cell.length_a   1.000
_cell.length_b   1.000
_cell.length_c   1.000
_cell.angle_alpha   90.00
_cell.angle_beta   90.00
_cell.angle_gamma   90.00
#
_symmetry.space_group_name_H-M   'P 1'
#
loop_
_entity.id
_entity.type
_entity.pdbx_description
1 polymer ?
#
loop_
_entity_poly.entity_id
_entity_poly.type
_entity_poly.pdbx_seq_one_letter_code
_entity_poly.pdbx_strand_id
1 'polypeptide(L)' 'MENRGVIEHAKGALMASRGIGEDTAFASLVDASQRENVKLAAIAHRMITSLDCRS' A
#
# COMPACT_ATOMS: atom_id res chain seq x y z
N MET A 1 -9.50 -2.50 -14.65
CA MET A 1 -8.64 -1.28 -14.43
C MET A 1 -8.55 -0.94 -12.93
N GLU A 2 -9.15 -1.74 -12.03
CA GLU A 2 -9.29 -1.38 -10.61
C GLU A 2 -7.99 -1.40 -9.79
N ASN A 3 -6.97 -2.17 -10.19
CA ASN A 3 -5.75 -2.30 -9.39
C ASN A 3 -4.93 -1.01 -9.31
N ARG A 4 -5.05 -0.09 -10.28
CA ARG A 4 -4.23 1.13 -10.27
C ARG A 4 -4.69 2.09 -9.18
N GLY A 5 -6.01 2.25 -9.00
CA GLY A 5 -6.58 3.12 -7.96
C GLY A 5 -6.25 2.67 -6.53
N VAL A 6 -6.28 1.35 -6.26
CA VAL A 6 -5.98 0.84 -4.92
C VAL A 6 -4.50 1.00 -4.55
N ILE A 7 -3.59 0.88 -5.52
CA ILE A 7 -2.14 1.07 -5.29
C ILE A 7 -1.84 2.54 -5.00
N GLU A 8 -2.41 3.47 -5.79
CA GLU A 8 -2.26 4.91 -5.56
C GLU A 8 -2.79 5.31 -4.16
N HIS A 9 -3.95 4.79 -3.77
CA HIS A 9 -4.52 5.06 -2.45
C HIS A 9 -3.63 4.52 -1.33
N ALA A 10 -3.14 3.27 -1.43
CA ALA A 10 -2.27 2.68 -0.42
C ALA A 10 -0.96 3.45 -0.27
N LYS A 11 -0.38 3.94 -1.39
CA LYS A 11 0.77 4.85 -1.34
C LYS A 11 0.42 6.12 -0.57
N GLY A 12 -0.67 6.81 -0.91
CA GLY A 12 -1.11 8.02 -0.23
C GLY A 12 -1.32 7.81 1.28
N ALA A 13 -1.93 6.70 1.66
CA ALA A 13 -2.14 6.34 3.06
C ALA A 13 -0.81 6.06 3.79
N LEU A 14 0.14 5.38 3.15
CA LEU A 14 1.49 5.18 3.68
C LEU A 14 2.28 6.49 3.82
N MET A 15 2.17 7.38 2.84
CA MET A 15 2.79 8.70 2.87
C MET A 15 2.21 9.54 4.03
N ALA A 16 0.90 9.56 4.19
CA ALA A 16 0.23 10.29 5.28
C ALA A 16 0.53 9.68 6.67
N SER A 17 0.56 8.35 6.77
CA SER A 17 0.77 7.65 8.04
C SER A 17 2.24 7.67 8.51
N ARG A 18 3.20 7.59 7.58
CA ARG A 18 4.63 7.49 7.91
C ARG A 18 5.48 8.70 7.52
N GLY A 19 4.93 9.67 6.77
CA GLY A 19 5.67 10.83 6.29
C GLY A 19 6.77 10.50 5.26
N ILE A 20 6.63 9.38 4.54
CA ILE A 20 7.61 8.93 3.55
C ILE A 20 7.27 9.43 2.14
N GLY A 21 8.26 9.47 1.26
CA GLY A 21 8.08 9.81 -0.16
C GLY A 21 7.36 8.72 -0.96
N GLU A 22 6.88 9.08 -2.16
CA GLU A 22 6.14 8.18 -3.04
C GLU A 22 6.94 6.92 -3.41
N ASP A 23 8.20 7.08 -3.84
CA ASP A 23 9.07 5.96 -4.19
C ASP A 23 9.25 4.98 -3.03
N THR A 24 9.45 5.49 -1.81
CA THR A 24 9.62 4.65 -0.62
C THR A 24 8.32 3.93 -0.25
N ALA A 25 7.17 4.58 -0.41
CA ALA A 25 5.87 3.96 -0.17
C ALA A 25 5.61 2.83 -1.18
N PHE A 26 5.92 3.06 -2.46
CA PHE A 26 5.78 2.03 -3.50
C PHE A 26 6.76 0.87 -3.27
N ALA A 27 8.03 1.15 -2.97
CA ALA A 27 9.01 0.13 -2.66
C ALA A 27 8.60 -0.74 -1.46
N SER A 28 7.98 -0.14 -0.44
CA SER A 28 7.46 -0.87 0.72
C SER A 28 6.32 -1.83 0.35
N LEU A 29 5.42 -1.41 -0.54
CA LEU A 29 4.35 -2.28 -1.06
C LEU A 29 4.92 -3.44 -1.88
N VAL A 30 5.95 -3.17 -2.70
CA VAL A 30 6.62 -4.18 -3.53
C VAL A 30 7.39 -5.19 -2.68
N ASP A 31 8.15 -4.74 -1.67
CA ASP A 31 8.85 -5.63 -0.72
C ASP A 31 7.84 -6.54 0.01
N ALA A 32 6.73 -5.99 0.49
CA ALA A 32 5.67 -6.78 1.11
C ALA A 32 5.03 -7.80 0.15
N SER A 33 4.78 -7.40 -1.11
CA SER A 33 4.25 -8.28 -2.16
C SER A 33 5.19 -9.45 -2.46
N GLN A 34 6.50 -9.19 -2.49
CA GLN A 34 7.52 -10.22 -2.72
C GLN A 34 7.67 -11.16 -1.52
N ARG A 35 7.70 -10.62 -0.29
CA ARG A 35 7.84 -11.41 0.95
C ARG A 35 6.66 -12.33 1.19
N GLU A 36 5.44 -11.84 0.98
CA GLU A 36 4.23 -12.62 1.19
C GLU A 36 3.80 -13.43 -0.05
N ASN A 37 4.51 -13.29 -1.18
CA ASN A 37 4.18 -13.91 -2.48
C ASN A 37 2.74 -13.63 -2.93
N VAL A 38 2.25 -12.42 -2.69
CA VAL A 38 0.87 -11.99 -3.02
C VAL A 38 0.91 -10.86 -4.01
N LYS A 39 -0.15 -10.70 -4.79
CA LYS A 39 -0.28 -9.58 -5.74
C LYS A 39 -0.20 -8.24 -5.01
N LEU A 40 0.55 -7.30 -5.59
CA LEU A 40 0.73 -5.94 -5.07
C LEU A 40 -0.60 -5.24 -4.72
N ALA A 41 -1.62 -5.40 -5.56
CA ALA A 41 -2.95 -4.84 -5.31
C ALA A 41 -3.65 -5.44 -4.08
N ALA A 42 -3.41 -6.73 -3.77
CA ALA A 42 -3.96 -7.36 -2.57
C ALA A 42 -3.27 -6.83 -1.31
N ILE A 43 -1.94 -6.64 -1.35
CA ILE A 43 -1.20 -5.99 -0.27
C ILE A 43 -1.70 -4.56 -0.05
N ALA A 44 -1.82 -3.77 -1.12
CA ALA A 44 -2.34 -2.42 -1.07
C ALA A 44 -3.73 -2.37 -0.40
N HIS A 45 -4.65 -3.23 -0.82
CA HIS A 45 -5.97 -3.34 -0.20
C HIS A 45 -5.89 -3.67 1.29
N ARG A 46 -5.06 -4.65 1.67
CA ARG A 46 -4.89 -5.08 3.06
C ARG A 46 -4.30 -3.98 3.94
N MET A 47 -3.38 -3.17 3.40
CA MET A 47 -2.81 -2.01 4.10
C MET A 47 -3.86 -0.93 4.34
N ILE A 48 -4.66 -0.59 3.32
CA ILE A 48 -5.75 0.40 3.46
C ILE A 48 -6.75 -0.08 4.51
N THR A 49 -7.23 -1.33 4.42
CA THR A 49 -8.14 -1.91 5.42
C THR A 49 -7.56 -1.88 6.84
N SER A 50 -6.26 -2.12 6.99
CA SER A 50 -5.59 -2.09 8.29
C SER A 50 -5.46 -0.67 8.87
N LEU A 51 -5.33 0.34 8.01
CA LEU A 51 -5.28 1.76 8.39
C LEU A 51 -6.68 2.30 8.72
N ASP A 52 -7.69 1.91 7.94
CA ASP A 52 -9.10 2.28 8.16
C ASP A 52 -9.62 1.74 9.50
N CYS A 53 -9.28 0.50 9.87
CA CYS A 53 -9.68 -0.10 11.14
C CYS A 53 -9.08 0.57 12.40
N ARG A 54 -8.17 1.54 12.24
CA ARG A 54 -7.50 2.23 13.35
C ARG A 54 -8.11 3.61 13.64
N SER A 55 -9.09 4.08 12.86
CA SER A 55 -9.79 5.35 13.06
C SER A 55 -11.13 5.20 13.80
#